data_AF-A0A139WKH5-F1
#
_entry.id   AF-A0A139WKH5-F1
#
_cell.length_a   1.000
_cell.length_b   1.000
_cell.length_c   1.000
_cell.angle_alpha   90.00
_cell.angle_beta   90.00
_cell.angle_gamma   90.00
#
_symmetry.space_group_name_H-M   'P 1'
#
loop_
_entity.id
_entity.type
_entity.pdbx_description
1 polymer ?
#
loop_
_entity_poly.entity_id
_entity_poly.type
_entity_poly.pdbx_seq_one_letter_code
_entity_poly.pdbx_strand_id
1 'polypeptide(L)'
;MSELPIIPDQVLEAYTCRLCDKYLTVIPISIHPEGGNICGRCQSKVTKQSHCLFECDSDLLEQINLPYAIFGYVNHLFPCVNRYEGCDRLLTFDEISNHETTCPSRKIICKYCNYEGTGCQQLNHFKTKHPLNFFDRIYFRFPLDHHSHSMNLIKRGHELFFLYFEIDDEKQKVTFLVEPTRKSLGEDIDFFCLLKDAEHEDVFNQTTISRRKTDGICHTIYFKEEQFLKEFDIFCECLLKKVSSCYKSNQFCKF
;
A
#
# COMPACT_ATOMS: atom_id res chain seq x y z
N MET A 1 -18.10 -18.25 21.07
CA MET A 1 -16.67 -18.31 20.73
C MET A 1 -16.24 -16.89 20.46
N SER A 2 -15.32 -16.32 21.24
CA SER A 2 -14.81 -14.97 20.98
C SER A 2 -13.98 -15.01 19.70
N GLU A 3 -14.34 -14.20 18.71
CA GLU A 3 -13.55 -14.03 17.49
C GLU A 3 -12.17 -13.48 17.87
N LEU A 4 -11.10 -14.10 17.36
CA LEU A 4 -9.74 -13.62 17.58
C LEU A 4 -9.57 -12.23 16.93
N PRO A 5 -8.90 -11.27 17.60
CA PRO A 5 -8.65 -9.95 17.02
C PRO A 5 -7.75 -10.03 15.77
N ILE A 6 -7.93 -9.10 14.84
CA ILE A 6 -7.06 -8.97 13.65
C ILE A 6 -5.81 -8.18 14.05
N ILE A 7 -4.63 -8.64 13.62
CA ILE A 7 -3.38 -7.93 13.87
C ILE A 7 -3.37 -6.55 13.16
N PRO A 8 -2.93 -5.46 13.83
CA PRO A 8 -2.85 -4.15 13.19
C PRO A 8 -1.82 -4.10 12.05
N ASP A 9 -2.16 -3.38 10.97
CA ASP A 9 -1.30 -3.20 9.79
C ASP A 9 0.09 -2.63 10.13
N GLN A 10 0.16 -1.68 11.07
CA GLN A 10 1.41 -1.06 11.47
C GLN A 10 2.39 -2.09 12.05
N VAL A 11 1.87 -3.10 12.75
CA VAL A 11 2.67 -4.20 13.30
C VAL A 11 3.18 -5.08 12.16
N LEU A 12 2.29 -5.52 11.27
CA LEU A 12 2.69 -6.34 10.12
C LEU A 12 3.81 -5.69 9.29
N GLU A 13 3.67 -4.41 9.01
CA GLU A 13 4.63 -3.66 8.18
C GLU A 13 5.95 -3.36 8.89
N ALA A 14 5.96 -3.27 10.22
CA ALA A 14 7.19 -3.15 11.00
C ALA A 14 7.98 -4.46 11.08
N TYR A 15 7.30 -5.59 10.91
CA TYR A 15 7.86 -6.94 11.07
C TYR A 15 7.90 -7.69 9.74
N THR A 16 8.86 -7.33 8.89
CA THR A 16 9.13 -7.98 7.60
C THR A 16 10.44 -8.78 7.61
N CYS A 17 10.50 -9.78 6.73
CA CYS A 17 11.69 -10.59 6.50
C CYS A 17 12.67 -9.82 5.60
N ARG A 18 13.92 -9.65 6.03
CA ARG A 18 14.96 -8.94 5.25
C ARG A 18 15.30 -9.58 3.90
N LEU A 19 14.96 -10.86 3.72
CA LEU A 19 15.32 -11.62 2.52
C LEU A 19 14.20 -11.69 1.48
N CYS A 20 12.93 -11.62 1.90
CA CYS A 20 11.81 -11.74 0.97
C CYS A 20 10.79 -10.61 1.08
N ASP A 21 10.97 -9.66 2.00
CA ASP A 21 10.12 -8.49 2.21
C ASP A 21 8.65 -8.82 2.55
N LYS A 22 8.35 -10.08 2.87
CA LYS A 22 7.03 -10.51 3.37
C LYS A 22 6.96 -10.36 4.90
N TYR A 23 5.74 -10.36 5.43
CA TYR A 23 5.49 -10.35 6.88
C TYR A 23 6.13 -11.56 7.58
N LEU A 24 6.64 -11.36 8.80
CA LEU A 24 7.20 -12.40 9.68
C LEU A 24 6.07 -13.26 10.28
N THR A 25 5.47 -14.09 9.44
CA THR A 25 4.23 -14.85 9.73
C THR A 25 4.40 -16.35 9.56
N VAL A 26 5.60 -16.81 9.24
CA VAL A 26 5.92 -18.24 9.11
C VAL A 26 7.18 -18.55 9.88
N ILE A 27 7.09 -19.58 10.71
CA ILE A 27 8.18 -20.16 11.49
C ILE A 27 9.05 -21.11 10.65
N PRO A 28 10.34 -21.26 11.01
CA PRO A 28 10.99 -20.56 12.12
C PRO A 28 11.29 -19.08 11.85
N ILE A 29 11.20 -18.22 12.87
CA ILE A 29 11.58 -16.80 12.75
C ILE A 29 12.91 -16.60 13.47
N SER A 30 13.94 -16.15 12.76
CA SER A 30 15.26 -15.87 13.33
C SER A 30 15.61 -14.38 13.32
N ILE A 31 16.19 -13.90 14.42
CA ILE A 31 16.69 -12.53 14.59
C ILE A 31 18.22 -12.58 14.52
N HIS A 32 18.81 -11.75 13.66
CA HIS A 32 20.26 -11.77 13.43
C HIS A 32 20.96 -10.50 13.97
N PRO A 33 22.17 -10.62 14.51
CA PRO A 33 22.90 -9.52 15.14
C PRO A 33 23.33 -8.45 14.14
N GLU A 34 23.57 -8.81 12.87
CA GLU A 34 23.88 -7.87 11.80
C GLU A 34 22.67 -7.06 11.32
N GLY A 35 21.52 -7.24 11.96
CA GLY A 35 20.29 -6.52 11.68
C GLY A 35 19.39 -7.29 10.72
N GLY A 36 18.11 -7.32 11.09
CA GLY A 36 17.03 -7.87 10.27
C GLY A 36 16.57 -9.25 10.71
N ASN A 37 15.29 -9.47 10.50
CA ASN A 37 14.60 -10.70 10.84
C ASN A 37 14.47 -11.58 9.60
N ILE A 38 14.48 -12.90 9.79
CA ILE A 38 14.33 -13.89 8.73
C ILE A 38 13.14 -14.78 9.07
N CYS A 39 12.21 -14.94 8.12
CA CYS A 39 11.08 -15.85 8.28
C CYS A 39 11.41 -17.27 7.84
N GLY A 40 10.55 -18.23 8.20
CA GLY A 40 10.74 -19.65 7.94
C GLY A 40 10.78 -19.98 6.46
N ARG A 41 10.18 -19.12 5.62
CA ARG A 41 10.26 -19.22 4.16
C ARG A 41 11.68 -19.10 3.63
N CYS A 42 12.52 -18.36 4.35
CA CYS A 42 13.88 -18.01 3.91
C CYS A 42 14.97 -18.65 4.76
N GLN A 43 14.62 -19.42 5.79
CA GLN A 43 15.59 -20.02 6.70
C GLN A 43 16.61 -20.89 5.94
N SER A 44 16.17 -21.63 4.93
CA SER A 44 17.05 -22.46 4.09
C SER A 44 18.06 -21.68 3.23
N LYS A 45 17.87 -20.36 3.06
CA LYS A 45 18.77 -19.49 2.29
C LYS A 45 19.91 -18.93 3.13
N VAL A 46 19.83 -19.08 4.44
CA VAL A 46 20.85 -18.61 5.38
C VAL A 46 21.84 -19.74 5.59
N THR A 47 23.13 -19.46 5.50
CA THR A 47 24.16 -20.45 5.80
C THR A 47 24.08 -20.81 7.28
N LYS A 48 24.22 -22.10 7.62
CA LYS A 48 24.22 -22.60 9.02
C LYS A 48 25.25 -21.94 9.95
N GLN A 49 26.15 -21.12 9.40
CA GLN A 49 27.19 -20.39 10.11
C GLN A 49 26.75 -18.98 10.56
N SER A 50 25.57 -18.49 10.16
CA SER A 50 25.07 -17.23 10.72
C SER A 50 24.65 -17.46 12.19
N HIS A 51 25.35 -16.83 13.12
CA HIS A 51 24.93 -16.79 14.50
C HIS A 51 23.67 -15.94 14.61
N CYS A 52 22.49 -16.55 14.64
CA CYS A 52 21.29 -15.82 15.02
C CYS A 52 21.34 -15.52 16.53
N LEU A 53 20.84 -14.36 16.93
CA LEU A 53 20.64 -14.02 18.34
C LEU A 53 19.53 -14.87 18.94
N PHE A 54 18.56 -15.22 18.11
CA PHE A 54 17.35 -15.91 18.53
C PHE A 54 16.70 -16.63 17.33
N GLU A 55 16.22 -17.85 17.52
CA GLU A 55 15.45 -18.64 16.55
C GLU A 55 14.18 -19.18 17.24
N CYS A 56 13.01 -18.83 16.70
CA CYS A 56 11.75 -19.41 17.12
C CYS A 56 11.43 -20.62 16.24
N ASP A 57 11.35 -21.81 16.81
CA ASP A 57 10.86 -23.02 16.13
C ASP A 57 9.50 -23.49 16.69
N SER A 58 8.80 -24.33 15.94
CA SER A 58 7.49 -24.92 16.24
C SER A 58 7.43 -25.64 17.59
N ASP A 59 8.50 -26.31 18.01
CA ASP A 59 8.58 -27.03 19.30
C ASP A 59 8.66 -26.08 20.52
N LEU A 60 8.83 -24.77 20.30
CA LEU A 60 9.00 -23.74 21.34
C LEU A 60 7.76 -22.84 21.50
N LEU A 61 6.63 -23.13 20.85
CA LEU A 61 5.38 -22.42 21.12
C LEU A 61 4.93 -22.58 22.59
N GLU A 62 5.34 -23.67 23.25
CA GLU A 62 5.12 -23.90 24.69
C GLU A 62 6.22 -23.29 25.59
N GLN A 63 7.37 -22.91 25.03
CA GLN A 63 8.52 -22.38 25.79
C GLN A 63 9.08 -21.12 25.11
N ILE A 64 8.34 -20.04 25.35
CA ILE A 64 8.75 -18.62 25.34
C ILE A 64 10.17 -18.40 24.81
N ASN A 65 10.27 -17.97 23.55
CA ASN A 65 10.90 -16.68 23.32
C ASN A 65 10.25 -15.94 22.15
N LEU A 66 10.31 -16.26 20.85
CA LEU A 66 9.87 -15.34 19.76
C LEU A 66 10.47 -13.90 19.90
N PRO A 67 10.56 -13.10 18.82
CA PRO A 67 10.65 -11.66 19.00
C PRO A 67 9.41 -11.22 19.81
N TYR A 68 9.60 -10.67 21.03
CA TYR A 68 8.52 -10.28 21.97
C TYR A 68 7.34 -9.56 21.30
N ALA A 69 7.60 -8.83 20.23
CA ALA A 69 6.60 -8.07 19.50
C ALA A 69 5.70 -8.88 18.56
N ILE A 70 6.07 -10.09 18.11
CA ILE A 70 5.19 -10.98 17.34
C ILE A 70 4.48 -11.98 18.26
N PHE A 71 5.11 -12.36 19.39
CA PHE A 71 4.50 -13.23 20.39
C PHE A 71 3.16 -12.69 20.93
N GLY A 72 3.09 -11.36 21.15
CA GLY A 72 1.84 -10.71 21.55
C GLY A 72 0.68 -10.92 20.56
N TYR A 73 0.97 -11.34 19.33
CA TYR A 73 0.00 -11.48 18.26
C TYR A 73 -0.21 -12.91 17.75
N VAL A 74 0.36 -13.94 18.39
CA VAL A 74 0.09 -15.34 17.98
C VAL A 74 -1.39 -15.71 18.11
N ASN A 75 -2.11 -15.06 19.02
CA ASN A 75 -3.57 -15.17 19.19
C ASN A 75 -4.36 -14.16 18.35
N HIS A 76 -3.78 -13.63 17.27
CA HIS A 76 -4.48 -12.77 16.32
C HIS A 76 -4.66 -13.46 14.97
N LEU A 77 -5.62 -12.97 14.19
CA LEU A 77 -5.74 -13.30 12.79
C LEU A 77 -4.82 -12.41 11.96
N PHE A 78 -4.09 -13.05 11.06
CA PHE A 78 -3.18 -12.42 10.12
C PHE A 78 -3.83 -12.35 8.73
N PRO A 79 -3.84 -11.19 8.07
CA PRO A 79 -4.25 -11.12 6.69
C PRO A 79 -3.21 -11.78 5.79
N CYS A 80 -3.66 -12.42 4.73
CA CYS A 80 -2.78 -13.01 3.73
C CYS A 80 -1.77 -11.99 3.16
N VAL A 81 -0.53 -12.42 2.91
CA VAL A 81 0.49 -11.58 2.24
C VAL A 81 0.07 -11.12 0.83
N ASN A 82 -0.89 -11.84 0.22
CA ASN A 82 -1.49 -11.53 -1.08
C ASN A 82 -2.82 -10.75 -0.97
N ARG A 83 -3.08 -10.07 0.16
CA ARG A 83 -4.32 -9.29 0.37
C ARG A 83 -4.52 -8.19 -0.67
N TYR A 84 -3.43 -7.55 -1.08
CA TYR A 84 -3.45 -6.48 -2.07
C TYR A 84 -3.76 -6.99 -3.49
N GLU A 85 -3.68 -8.29 -3.70
CA GLU A 85 -4.00 -8.98 -4.95
C GLU A 85 -5.45 -9.47 -4.99
N GLY A 86 -6.18 -9.43 -3.88
CA GLY A 86 -7.56 -9.96 -3.80
C GLY A 86 -7.80 -11.01 -2.72
N CYS A 87 -6.78 -11.42 -1.96
CA CYS A 87 -6.98 -12.45 -0.94
C CYS A 87 -7.43 -11.85 0.40
N ASP A 88 -8.74 -11.89 0.68
CA ASP A 88 -9.31 -11.36 1.93
C ASP A 88 -9.28 -12.37 3.09
N ARG A 89 -8.54 -13.48 2.97
CA ARG A 89 -8.46 -14.48 4.04
C ARG A 89 -7.70 -13.93 5.25
N LEU A 90 -8.32 -14.15 6.41
CA LEU A 90 -7.75 -13.96 7.73
C LEU A 90 -7.40 -15.33 8.28
N LEU A 91 -6.16 -15.51 8.71
CA LEU A 91 -5.56 -16.82 8.97
C LEU A 91 -4.91 -16.81 10.35
N THR A 92 -4.98 -17.93 11.06
CA THR A 92 -4.12 -18.11 12.23
C THR A 92 -2.67 -18.30 11.80
N PHE A 93 -1.75 -18.15 12.74
CA PHE A 93 -0.32 -18.29 12.47
C PHE A 93 0.04 -19.65 11.81
N ASP A 94 -0.62 -20.74 12.22
CA ASP A 94 -0.40 -22.09 11.69
C ASP A 94 -0.98 -22.28 10.28
N GLU A 95 -2.04 -21.55 9.93
CA GLU A 95 -2.72 -21.68 8.64
C GLU A 95 -1.99 -20.95 7.50
N ILE A 96 -1.22 -19.91 7.82
CA ILE A 96 -0.59 -19.01 6.82
C ILE A 96 0.33 -19.78 5.87
N SER A 97 1.18 -20.66 6.41
CA SER A 97 2.14 -21.42 5.61
C SER A 97 1.43 -22.28 4.57
N ASN A 98 0.43 -23.04 5.00
CA ASN A 98 -0.37 -23.90 4.12
C ASN A 98 -1.18 -23.08 3.11
N HIS A 99 -1.83 -22.01 3.56
CA HIS A 99 -2.61 -21.14 2.68
C HIS A 99 -1.78 -20.55 1.54
N GLU A 100 -0.56 -20.07 1.81
CA GLU A 100 0.27 -19.46 0.78
C GLU A 100 0.66 -20.42 -0.35
N THR A 101 0.64 -21.74 -0.13
CA THR A 101 0.93 -22.74 -1.18
C THR A 101 -0.16 -22.83 -2.24
N THR A 102 -1.40 -22.45 -1.87
CA THR A 102 -2.59 -22.54 -2.74
C THR A 102 -3.21 -21.18 -3.03
N CYS A 103 -2.78 -20.12 -2.33
CA CYS A 103 -3.26 -18.78 -2.53
C CYS A 103 -2.89 -18.28 -3.93
N PRO A 104 -3.86 -17.83 -4.73
CA PRO A 104 -3.57 -17.13 -5.97
C PRO A 104 -2.73 -15.88 -5.66
N SER A 105 -1.48 -15.88 -6.09
CA SER A 105 -0.61 -14.71 -5.99
C SER A 105 -0.45 -14.09 -7.37
N ARG A 106 -0.67 -12.78 -7.48
CA ARG A 106 -0.35 -12.04 -8.70
C ARG A 106 0.83 -11.13 -8.40
N LYS A 107 1.89 -11.26 -9.21
CA LYS A 107 3.00 -10.34 -9.11
C LYS A 107 2.62 -8.99 -9.73
N ILE A 108 2.99 -7.94 -9.03
CA ILE A 108 2.91 -6.55 -9.47
C ILE A 108 4.32 -6.17 -9.95
N ILE A 109 4.38 -5.46 -11.08
CA ILE A 109 5.63 -4.96 -11.67
C ILE A 109 5.73 -3.47 -11.37
N CYS A 110 6.82 -3.07 -10.71
CA CYS A 110 7.17 -1.67 -10.52
C CYS A 110 7.59 -1.06 -11.86
N LYS A 111 6.91 0.01 -12.31
CA LYS A 111 7.21 0.64 -13.61
C LYS A 111 8.50 1.48 -13.61
N TYR A 112 9.06 1.81 -12.44
CA TYR A 112 10.32 2.56 -12.37
C TYR A 112 11.55 1.71 -12.67
N CYS A 113 11.61 0.52 -12.08
CA CYS A 113 12.81 -0.31 -12.09
C CYS A 113 12.54 -1.77 -12.51
N ASN A 114 11.32 -2.07 -12.96
CA ASN A 114 10.87 -3.42 -13.35
C ASN A 114 10.96 -4.47 -12.22
N TYR A 115 11.07 -4.05 -10.96
CA TYR A 115 11.00 -4.96 -9.82
C TYR A 115 9.65 -5.69 -9.78
N GLU A 116 9.69 -7.01 -9.63
CA GLU A 116 8.50 -7.87 -9.58
C GLU A 116 8.30 -8.46 -8.18
N GLY A 117 7.12 -8.23 -7.60
CA GLY A 117 6.82 -8.63 -6.23
C GLY A 117 5.32 -8.69 -5.95
N THR A 118 4.94 -9.32 -4.84
CA THR A 118 3.57 -9.21 -4.27
C THR A 118 3.32 -7.81 -3.71
N GLY A 119 2.08 -7.44 -3.39
CA GLY A 119 1.72 -6.12 -2.89
C GLY A 119 2.42 -5.78 -1.58
N CYS A 120 2.58 -6.75 -0.66
CA CYS A 120 3.36 -6.51 0.55
C CYS A 120 4.84 -6.23 0.23
N GLN A 121 5.41 -6.91 -0.75
CA GLN A 121 6.78 -6.68 -1.21
C GLN A 121 6.89 -5.33 -1.94
N GLN A 122 5.88 -4.92 -2.72
CA GLN A 122 5.84 -3.62 -3.39
C GLN A 122 5.81 -2.47 -2.39
N LEU A 123 5.09 -2.61 -1.27
CA LEU A 123 5.14 -1.63 -0.18
C LEU A 123 6.56 -1.42 0.33
N ASN A 124 7.27 -2.50 0.66
CA ASN A 124 8.65 -2.39 1.15
C ASN A 124 9.61 -1.86 0.06
N HIS A 125 9.41 -2.32 -1.18
CA HIS A 125 10.18 -1.87 -2.32
C HIS A 125 10.07 -0.36 -2.52
N PHE A 126 8.86 0.19 -2.55
CA PHE A 126 8.65 1.64 -2.68
C PHE A 126 9.21 2.41 -1.48
N LYS A 127 8.96 1.95 -0.24
CA LYS A 127 9.52 2.57 0.97
C LYS A 127 11.06 2.68 0.95
N THR A 128 11.75 1.72 0.34
CA THR A 128 13.22 1.63 0.39
C THR A 128 13.92 2.13 -0.88
N LYS A 129 13.33 1.90 -2.06
CA LYS A 129 13.94 2.21 -3.37
C LYS A 129 13.32 3.44 -4.03
N HIS A 130 12.08 3.77 -3.71
CA HIS A 130 11.36 4.92 -4.27
C HIS A 130 10.64 5.72 -3.16
N PRO A 131 11.35 6.14 -2.09
CA PRO A 131 10.70 6.71 -0.90
C PRO A 131 9.91 7.99 -1.19
N LEU A 132 10.33 8.76 -2.19
CA LEU A 132 9.62 9.97 -2.64
C LEU A 132 8.34 9.67 -3.42
N ASN A 133 8.15 8.42 -3.87
CA ASN A 133 7.01 7.99 -4.67
C ASN A 133 6.10 7.02 -3.90
N PHE A 134 6.26 6.96 -2.57
CA PHE A 134 5.41 6.16 -1.70
C PHE A 134 4.53 7.07 -0.85
N PHE A 135 3.21 6.92 -0.99
CA PHE A 135 2.24 7.69 -0.21
C PHE A 135 1.37 6.76 0.63
N ASP A 136 1.65 6.75 1.94
CA ASP A 136 0.80 6.09 2.95
C ASP A 136 -0.32 7.00 3.47
N ARG A 137 -0.27 8.30 3.15
CA ARG A 137 -1.23 9.34 3.57
C ARG A 137 -2.16 9.79 2.45
N ILE A 138 -3.23 10.46 2.84
CA ILE A 138 -4.26 11.08 1.97
C ILE A 138 -3.75 12.35 1.28
N TYR A 139 -2.62 12.88 1.75
CA TYR A 139 -2.11 14.17 1.36
C TYR A 139 -0.68 14.04 0.89
N PHE A 140 -0.39 14.61 -0.27
CA PHE A 140 0.96 14.73 -0.81
C PHE A 140 1.09 16.05 -1.55
N ARG A 141 2.18 16.77 -1.29
CA ARG A 141 2.53 18.00 -2.00
C ARG A 141 3.39 17.60 -3.19
N PHE A 142 2.97 18.00 -4.39
CA PHE A 142 3.80 17.88 -5.58
C PHE A 142 4.40 19.25 -5.88
N PRO A 143 5.73 19.39 -5.89
CA PRO A 143 6.30 20.57 -6.53
C PRO A 143 5.94 20.49 -8.02
N LEU A 144 5.28 21.53 -8.55
CA LEU A 144 5.13 21.70 -9.99
C LEU A 144 6.49 22.15 -10.54
N ASP A 145 7.42 21.21 -10.69
CA ASP A 145 8.58 21.45 -11.54
C ASP A 145 8.19 21.20 -13.01
N HIS A 146 8.73 22.03 -13.90
CA HIS A 146 8.27 22.21 -15.28
C HIS A 146 8.33 20.98 -16.22
N HIS A 147 8.63 19.77 -15.74
CA HIS A 147 8.74 18.56 -16.57
C HIS A 147 8.34 17.25 -15.88
N SER A 148 7.55 17.28 -14.80
CA SER A 148 7.28 16.06 -14.03
C SER A 148 6.19 15.17 -14.64
N HIS A 149 6.62 14.06 -15.23
CA HIS A 149 5.85 12.83 -15.16
C HIS A 149 6.28 12.05 -13.91
N SER A 150 5.34 11.73 -13.02
CA SER A 150 5.62 10.89 -11.85
C SER A 150 4.62 9.76 -11.74
N MET A 151 5.08 8.62 -11.22
CA MET A 151 4.26 7.49 -10.82
C MET A 151 4.42 7.29 -9.32
N ASN A 152 3.34 7.08 -8.59
CA ASN A 152 3.40 6.97 -7.15
C ASN A 152 2.57 5.77 -6.70
N LEU A 153 3.04 5.05 -5.67
CA LEU A 153 2.28 3.97 -5.06
C LEU A 153 1.51 4.53 -3.86
N ILE A 154 0.19 4.42 -3.91
CA ILE A 154 -0.72 4.84 -2.85
C ILE A 154 -1.27 3.61 -2.13
N LYS A 155 -1.21 3.61 -0.79
CA LYS A 155 -1.88 2.61 0.04
C LYS A 155 -3.17 3.18 0.65
N ARG A 156 -4.30 2.47 0.48
CA ARG A 156 -5.58 2.78 1.16
C ARG A 156 -6.18 1.50 1.72
N GLY A 157 -6.14 1.36 3.05
CA GLY A 157 -6.58 0.13 3.70
C GLY A 157 -5.89 -1.08 3.09
N HIS A 158 -6.67 -1.95 2.46
CA HIS A 158 -6.23 -3.23 1.89
C HIS A 158 -5.98 -3.14 0.38
N GLU A 159 -5.97 -1.94 -0.19
CA GLU A 159 -5.80 -1.70 -1.61
C GLU A 159 -4.54 -0.87 -1.91
N LEU A 160 -3.95 -1.16 -3.06
CA LEU A 160 -2.82 -0.41 -3.62
C LEU A 160 -3.22 0.15 -4.98
N PHE A 161 -2.75 1.37 -5.24
CA PHE A 161 -2.99 2.08 -6.49
C PHE A 161 -1.69 2.68 -7.00
N PHE A 162 -1.50 2.66 -8.33
CA PHE A 162 -0.55 3.52 -9.01
C PHE A 162 -1.25 4.83 -9.35
N LEU A 163 -0.71 5.94 -8.88
CA LEU A 163 -1.09 7.28 -9.32
C LEU A 163 -0.01 7.79 -10.27
N TYR A 164 -0.36 7.92 -11.54
CA TYR A 164 0.42 8.63 -12.53
C TYR A 164 -0.03 10.07 -12.59
N PHE A 165 0.92 10.94 -12.84
CA PHE A 165 0.74 12.37 -12.93
C PHE A 165 1.60 12.89 -14.07
N GLU A 166 1.01 13.74 -14.91
CA GLU A 166 1.67 14.36 -16.05
C GLU A 166 1.26 15.84 -16.12
N ILE A 167 2.25 16.73 -16.10
CA ILE A 167 2.06 18.16 -16.37
C ILE A 167 2.44 18.42 -17.83
N ASP A 168 1.58 19.15 -18.54
CA ASP A 168 1.85 19.68 -19.88
C ASP A 168 1.72 21.21 -19.81
N ASP A 169 2.86 21.85 -19.63
CA ASP A 169 3.01 23.30 -19.51
C ASP A 169 2.53 24.05 -20.74
N GLU A 170 2.81 23.54 -21.95
CA GLU A 170 2.37 24.18 -23.18
C GLU A 170 0.85 24.25 -23.30
N LYS A 171 0.17 23.20 -22.83
CA LYS A 171 -1.29 23.12 -22.81
C LYS A 171 -1.91 23.57 -21.48
N GLN A 172 -1.09 24.00 -20.53
CA GLN A 172 -1.51 24.45 -19.20
C GLN A 172 -2.45 23.43 -18.54
N LYS A 173 -2.10 22.14 -18.66
CA LYS A 173 -2.93 21.03 -18.17
C LYS A 173 -2.14 20.12 -17.23
N VAL A 174 -2.86 19.53 -16.30
CA VAL A 174 -2.38 18.49 -15.42
C VAL A 174 -3.27 17.26 -15.59
N THR A 175 -2.67 16.11 -15.85
CA THR A 175 -3.38 14.84 -16.01
C THR A 175 -3.00 13.89 -14.88
N PHE A 176 -4.01 13.27 -14.29
CA PHE A 176 -3.88 12.23 -13.28
C PHE A 176 -4.43 10.95 -13.85
N LEU A 177 -3.73 9.85 -13.63
CA LEU A 177 -4.23 8.51 -13.92
C LEU A 177 -4.10 7.65 -12.67
N VAL A 178 -5.19 7.10 -12.18
CA VAL A 178 -5.16 6.18 -11.03
C VAL A 178 -5.48 4.76 -11.51
N GLU A 179 -4.54 3.85 -11.33
CA GLU A 179 -4.68 2.44 -11.69
C GLU A 179 -4.63 1.55 -10.44
N PRO A 180 -5.64 0.71 -10.17
CA PRO A 180 -5.53 -0.27 -9.11
C PRO A 180 -4.48 -1.33 -9.47
N THR A 181 -3.68 -1.79 -8.50
CA THR A 181 -2.68 -2.83 -8.76
C THR A 181 -3.32 -4.20 -9.02
N ARG A 182 -4.51 -4.44 -8.45
CA ARG A 182 -5.38 -5.58 -8.74
C ARG A 182 -6.50 -5.18 -9.69
N LYS A 183 -6.99 -6.13 -10.50
CA LYS A 183 -8.28 -5.93 -11.19
C LYS A 183 -9.35 -5.91 -10.10
N SER A 184 -9.91 -4.75 -9.78
CA SER A 184 -10.85 -4.60 -8.66
C SER A 184 -12.05 -5.54 -8.82
N LEU A 185 -12.55 -6.06 -7.70
CA LEU A 185 -13.65 -7.05 -7.61
C LEU A 185 -15.05 -6.44 -7.87
N GLY A 186 -15.14 -5.38 -8.68
CA GLY A 186 -16.41 -4.80 -9.08
C GLY A 186 -17.02 -3.79 -8.11
N GLU A 187 -16.25 -3.27 -7.15
CA GLU A 187 -16.64 -2.09 -6.39
C GLU A 187 -16.26 -0.81 -7.15
N ASP A 188 -17.18 0.16 -7.14
CA ASP A 188 -16.96 1.51 -7.68
C ASP A 188 -16.02 2.24 -6.72
N ILE A 189 -14.88 2.71 -7.23
CA ILE A 189 -13.91 3.48 -6.46
C ILE A 189 -14.02 4.93 -6.90
N ASP A 190 -14.29 5.81 -5.94
CA ASP A 190 -14.32 7.25 -6.16
C ASP A 190 -12.99 7.87 -5.73
N PHE A 191 -12.34 8.57 -6.65
CA PHE A 191 -11.18 9.40 -6.35
C PHE A 191 -11.59 10.86 -6.33
N PHE A 192 -11.27 11.54 -5.24
CA PHE A 192 -11.45 12.98 -5.11
C PHE A 192 -10.07 13.61 -5.24
N CYS A 193 -9.87 14.38 -6.29
CA CYS A 193 -8.67 15.20 -6.45
C CYS A 193 -9.06 16.66 -6.18
N LEU A 194 -8.41 17.27 -5.20
CA LEU A 194 -8.47 18.70 -4.92
C LEU A 194 -7.12 19.30 -5.27
N LEU A 195 -7.13 20.41 -5.98
CA LEU A 195 -5.95 21.26 -6.11
C LEU A 195 -6.16 22.50 -5.24
N LYS A 196 -5.21 22.80 -4.35
CA LYS A 196 -5.21 24.04 -3.59
C LYS A 196 -3.96 24.85 -3.87
N ASP A 197 -4.09 26.16 -3.70
CA ASP A 197 -2.95 27.07 -3.63
C ASP A 197 -2.09 26.69 -2.41
N ALA A 198 -0.78 26.57 -2.60
CA ALA A 198 0.16 26.29 -1.52
C ALA A 198 0.16 27.37 -0.44
N GLU A 199 -0.22 28.61 -0.80
CA GLU A 199 -0.18 29.78 0.08
C GLU A 199 -1.55 30.17 0.64
N HIS A 200 -2.63 29.95 -0.12
CA HIS A 200 -3.93 30.56 0.18
C HIS A 200 -4.99 29.59 0.73
N GLU A 201 -4.71 28.29 0.86
CA GLU A 201 -5.68 27.21 1.18
C GLU A 201 -6.93 27.15 0.27
N ASP A 202 -7.06 28.08 -0.67
CA ASP A 202 -8.18 28.17 -1.60
C ASP A 202 -8.18 26.97 -2.54
N VAL A 203 -9.34 26.31 -2.62
CA VAL A 203 -9.56 25.17 -3.51
C VAL A 203 -9.82 25.70 -4.92
N PHE A 204 -8.87 25.47 -5.83
CA PHE A 204 -9.00 25.89 -7.23
C PHE A 204 -9.92 24.99 -8.03
N ASN A 205 -9.85 23.69 -7.76
CA ASN A 205 -10.65 22.70 -8.48
C ASN A 205 -10.92 21.50 -7.58
N GLN A 206 -12.16 21.02 -7.64
CA GLN A 206 -12.60 19.79 -7.02
C GLN A 206 -13.22 18.91 -8.09
N THR A 207 -12.62 17.75 -8.32
CA THR A 207 -13.22 16.75 -9.21
C THR A 207 -13.46 15.47 -8.43
N THR A 208 -14.69 14.96 -8.53
CA THR A 208 -15.03 13.57 -8.17
C THR A 208 -14.90 12.73 -9.42
N ILE A 209 -14.04 11.71 -9.38
CA ILE A 209 -13.87 10.77 -10.47
C ILE A 209 -14.43 9.43 -10.01
N SER A 210 -15.64 9.12 -10.48
CA SER A 210 -16.29 7.83 -10.23
C SER A 210 -16.19 6.95 -11.47
N ARG A 211 -15.69 5.72 -11.34
CA ARG A 211 -15.79 4.77 -12.45
C ARG A 211 -16.05 3.33 -12.02
N ARG A 212 -16.92 2.70 -12.81
CA ARG A 212 -17.16 1.26 -12.89
C ARG A 212 -16.08 0.64 -13.78
N LYS A 213 -15.23 -0.23 -13.22
CA LYS A 213 -14.37 -1.24 -13.89
C LYS A 213 -12.90 -0.90 -14.12
N THR A 214 -12.17 -2.02 -14.29
CA THR A 214 -10.74 -2.37 -14.39
C THR A 214 -9.78 -1.50 -15.17
N ASP A 215 -10.23 -0.41 -15.78
CA ASP A 215 -9.40 0.47 -16.58
C ASP A 215 -9.04 1.67 -15.73
N GLY A 216 -7.77 2.06 -15.73
CA GLY A 216 -7.30 3.21 -14.97
C GLY A 216 -8.19 4.44 -15.14
N ILE A 217 -8.29 5.22 -14.07
CA ILE A 217 -9.10 6.43 -14.01
C ILE A 217 -8.22 7.59 -14.45
N CYS A 218 -8.37 8.04 -15.69
CA CYS A 218 -7.69 9.23 -16.22
C CYS A 218 -8.57 10.47 -16.04
N HIS A 219 -8.00 11.55 -15.51
CA HIS A 219 -8.65 12.84 -15.37
C HIS A 219 -7.68 13.97 -15.70
N THR A 220 -8.14 14.97 -16.44
CA THR A 220 -7.33 16.12 -16.86
C THR A 220 -7.95 17.41 -16.35
N ILE A 221 -7.13 18.26 -15.75
CA ILE A 221 -7.49 19.57 -15.24
C ILE A 221 -6.74 20.61 -16.05
N TYR A 222 -7.46 21.63 -16.51
CA TYR A 222 -6.91 22.76 -17.27
C TYR A 222 -6.84 23.99 -16.38
N PHE A 223 -5.76 24.75 -16.50
CA PHE A 223 -5.52 25.98 -15.75
C PHE A 223 -5.52 27.19 -16.68
N LYS A 224 -5.77 28.37 -16.12
CA LYS A 224 -5.42 29.62 -16.78
C LYS A 224 -3.93 29.89 -16.60
N GLU A 225 -3.31 30.53 -17.58
CA GLU A 225 -1.86 30.81 -17.62
C GLU A 225 -1.34 31.50 -16.35
N GLU A 226 -2.13 32.44 -15.81
CA GLU A 226 -1.81 33.17 -14.57
C GLU A 226 -1.80 32.28 -13.30
N GLN A 227 -2.52 31.17 -13.32
CA GLN A 227 -2.61 30.24 -12.19
C GLN A 227 -1.45 29.26 -12.21
N PHE A 228 -1.05 28.80 -13.39
CA PHE A 228 -0.08 27.73 -13.57
C PHE A 228 1.35 28.05 -13.09
N LEU A 229 1.66 29.34 -12.95
CA LEU A 229 2.95 29.82 -12.43
C LEU A 229 3.08 29.73 -10.90
N LYS A 230 2.04 29.30 -10.17
CA LYS A 230 2.07 29.14 -8.72
C LYS A 230 2.45 27.72 -8.29
N GLU A 231 2.98 27.56 -7.08
CA GLU A 231 3.07 26.24 -6.44
C GLU A 231 1.66 25.78 -6.01
N PHE A 232 1.32 24.52 -6.28
CA PHE A 232 0.04 23.93 -5.89
C PHE A 232 0.24 22.72 -5.02
N ASP A 233 -0.69 22.56 -4.09
CA ASP A 233 -0.87 21.32 -3.35
C ASP A 233 -1.99 20.49 -3.97
N ILE A 234 -1.68 19.23 -4.24
CA ILE A 234 -2.64 18.28 -4.81
C ILE A 234 -3.10 17.32 -3.72
N PHE A 235 -4.33 17.49 -3.26
CA PHE A 235 -4.95 16.60 -2.29
C PHE A 235 -5.75 15.55 -3.04
N CYS A 236 -5.21 14.33 -3.14
CA CYS A 236 -5.99 13.21 -3.66
C CYS A 236 -6.57 12.39 -2.50
N GLU A 237 -7.81 12.68 -2.17
CA GLU A 237 -8.59 11.87 -1.26
C GLU A 237 -9.29 10.72 -2.00
N CYS A 238 -8.78 9.49 -1.82
CA CYS A 238 -9.50 8.31 -2.26
C CYS A 238 -10.58 7.98 -1.23
N LEU A 239 -11.84 8.18 -1.60
CA LEU A 239 -12.98 7.78 -0.78
C LEU A 239 -13.49 6.43 -1.32
N LEU A 240 -13.11 5.35 -0.65
CA LEU A 240 -13.76 4.05 -0.85
C LEU A 240 -15.18 4.13 -0.25
N LYS A 241 -16.14 4.66 -1.02
CA LYS A 241 -17.55 4.63 -0.64
C LYS A 241 -18.19 3.38 -1.21
N LYS A 242 -18.72 2.50 -0.35
CA LYS A 242 -19.79 1.58 -0.76
C LYS A 242 -20.96 2.45 -1.21
N VAL A 243 -21.19 2.52 -2.52
CA VAL A 243 -22.21 3.37 -3.15
C VAL A 243 -23.60 2.93 -2.66
N SER A 244 -24.05 3.52 -1.55
CA SER A 244 -25.44 3.51 -1.12
C SER A 244 -26.08 4.82 -1.57
N SER A 245 -26.55 4.84 -2.83
CA SER A 245 -27.61 5.69 -3.41
C SER A 245 -27.75 7.20 -3.07
N CYS A 246 -26.79 7.87 -2.43
CA CYS A 246 -27.04 9.20 -1.85
C CYS A 246 -26.55 10.41 -2.67
N TYR A 247 -25.98 10.22 -3.87
CA TYR A 247 -25.39 11.30 -4.67
C TYR A 247 -26.38 12.05 -5.59
N LYS A 248 -27.61 12.31 -5.14
CA LYS A 248 -28.57 13.16 -5.87
C LYS A 248 -28.72 14.58 -5.34
N SER A 249 -27.97 14.96 -4.31
CA SER A 249 -27.95 16.34 -3.82
C SER A 249 -26.52 16.84 -3.72
N ASN A 250 -26.21 17.92 -4.42
CA ASN A 250 -25.00 18.76 -4.28
C ASN A 250 -24.92 19.42 -2.87
N GLN A 251 -25.19 18.67 -1.81
CA GLN A 251 -25.04 19.13 -0.43
C GLN A 251 -23.84 18.44 0.19
N PHE A 252 -22.88 19.29 0.54
CA PHE A 252 -21.69 19.00 1.31
C PHE A 252 -22.01 18.13 2.53
N CYS A 253 -21.35 16.98 2.65
CA CYS A 253 -21.03 16.46 3.98
C CYS A 253 -19.87 17.33 4.49
N LYS A 254 -20.14 18.20 5.47
CA LYS A 254 -19.07 18.71 6.32
C LYS A 254 -18.51 17.51 7.08
N PHE A 255 -17.24 17.20 6.85
CA PHE A 255 -16.45 16.28 7.67
C PHE A 255 -15.71 17.09 8.72
#